data_AF-A0ABD0PMW3-F1
#
_entry.id   AF-A0ABD0PMW3-F1
#
_cell.length_a   1.000
_cell.length_b   1.000
_cell.length_c   1.000
_cell.angle_alpha   90.00
_cell.angle_beta   90.00
_cell.angle_gamma   90.00
#
_symmetry.space_group_name_H-M   'P 1'
#
loop_
_entity.id
_entity.type
_entity.pdbx_description
1 polymer ?
#
loop_
_entity_poly.entity_id
_entity_poly.type
_entity_poly.pdbx_seq_one_letter_code
_entity_poly.pdbx_strand_id
1 'polypeptide(L)' 'EFGEVCSGRLKLPGKREICVAIKTLKAGFTEQQRLDFLSEASVIGQFDHPNIIHLEGV' A
#
# COMPACT_ATOMS: atom_id res chain seq x y z
N GLU A 1 10.93 -3.91 3.49
CA GLU A 1 12.30 -3.88 2.92
C GLU A 1 12.44 -3.11 1.60
N PHE A 2 11.36 -2.94 0.82
CA PHE A 2 11.38 -2.48 -0.58
C PHE A 2 11.62 -0.98 -0.81
N GLY A 3 11.46 -0.14 0.21
CA GLY A 3 11.57 1.31 0.12
C GLY A 3 11.13 1.98 1.42
N GLU A 4 10.70 3.23 1.32
CA GLU A 4 10.29 4.03 2.49
C GLU A 4 8.83 3.81 2.86
N VAL A 5 8.51 4.04 4.13
CA VAL A 5 7.14 4.15 4.62
C VAL A 5 6.91 5.59 5.06
N CYS A 6 5.94 6.24 4.45
CA CYS A 6 5.56 7.61 4.74
C CYS A 6 4.14 7.67 5.29
N SER A 7 3.83 8.69 6.09
CA SER A 7 2.44 9.05 6.39
C SER A 7 1.93 10.02 5.34
N GLY A 8 0.65 9.91 4.98
CA GLY A 8 0.03 10.76 3.97
C GLY A 8 -1.48 10.89 4.13
N ARG A 9 -2.08 11.61 3.18
CA ARG A 9 -3.53 11.80 3.09
C ARG A 9 -4.03 11.24 1.76
N LEU A 10 -5.04 10.37 1.79
CA LEU A 10 -5.73 9.89 0.61
C LEU A 10 -7.07 10.62 0.46
N LYS A 11 -7.30 11.22 -0.71
CA LYS A 11 -8.55 11.89 -1.07
C LYS A 11 -9.28 11.11 -2.16
N LEU A 12 -10.26 10.31 -1.76
CA LEU A 12 -11.13 9.63 -2.71
C LEU A 12 -12.23 10.60 -3.23
N PRO A 13 -12.62 10.52 -4.51
CA PRO A 13 -13.71 11.33 -5.06
C PRO A 13 -14.97 11.23 -4.20
N GLY A 14 -15.52 12.38 -3.79
CA GLY A 14 -16.74 12.45 -2.98
C GLY A 14 -16.59 12.03 -1.51
N LYS A 15 -15.37 11.71 -1.03
CA LYS A 15 -15.11 11.35 0.37
C LYS A 15 -14.18 12.36 1.05
N ARG A 16 -14.19 12.35 2.38
CA ARG A 16 -13.23 13.11 3.20
C ARG A 16 -11.83 12.49 3.05
N GLU A 17 -10.82 13.31 3.29
CA GLU A 17 -9.44 12.83 3.36
C GLU A 17 -9.24 11.90 4.55
N ILE A 18 -8.50 10.81 4.32
CA ILE A 18 -8.13 9.83 5.35
C ILE A 18 -6.61 9.79 5.52
N CYS A 19 -6.15 9.53 6.74
CA CYS A 19 -4.74 9.26 6.99
C CYS A 19 -4.38 7.87 6.47
N VAL A 20 -3.27 7.76 5.73
CA VAL A 20 -2.79 6.49 5.19
C VAL A 20 -1.29 6.33 5.44
N ALA A 21 -0.85 5.08 5.53
CA ALA A 21 0.55 4.72 5.37
C ALA A 21 0.82 4.45 3.89
N ILE A 22 1.86 5.06 3.34
CA ILE A 22 2.27 4.92 1.95
C ILE A 22 3.61 4.20 1.94
N LYS A 23 3.63 2.99 1.38
CA LYS A 23 4.86 2.24 1.16
C LYS A 23 5.30 2.46 -0.29
N THR A 24 6.55 2.82 -0.50
CA THR A 24 7.09 3.07 -1.84
C THR A 24 8.03 1.94 -2.25
N LEU A 25 8.13 1.72 -3.56
CA LEU A 25 9.17 0.88 -4.15
C LEU A 25 10.33 1.77 -4.58
N LYS A 26 11.55 1.47 -4.09
CA LYS A 26 12.75 2.27 -4.39
C LYS A 26 13.05 2.31 -5.90
N ALA A 27 13.68 3.38 -6.36
CA ALA A 27 14.15 3.48 -7.74
C ALA A 27 15.21 2.39 -8.06
N GLY A 28 15.27 1.97 -9.32
CA GLY A 28 16.21 0.92 -9.76
C GLY A 28 15.88 -0.48 -9.23
N PHE A 29 14.61 -0.72 -8.88
CA PHE A 29 14.14 -2.05 -8.47
C PHE A 29 14.32 -3.08 -9.59
N THR A 30 14.46 -4.34 -9.22
CA THR A 30 14.35 -5.46 -10.17
C THR A 30 12.89 -5.88 -10.33
N GLU A 31 12.55 -6.52 -11.46
CA GLU A 31 11.17 -7.04 -11.65
C GLU A 31 10.74 -7.99 -10.51
N GLN A 32 11.66 -8.80 -9.98
CA GLN A 32 11.36 -9.64 -8.82
C GLN A 32 10.96 -8.81 -7.60
N GLN A 33 11.68 -7.73 -7.28
CA GLN A 33 11.34 -6.85 -6.16
C GLN A 33 9.98 -6.18 -6.35
N ARG A 34 9.61 -5.83 -7.59
CA ARG A 34 8.28 -5.30 -7.90
C ARG A 34 7.19 -6.35 -7.67
N LEU A 35 7.41 -7.58 -8.12
CA LEU A 35 6.47 -8.69 -7.91
C LEU A 35 6.30 -8.99 -6.42
N ASP A 36 7.39 -9.09 -5.66
CA ASP A 36 7.35 -9.33 -4.22
C ASP A 36 6.61 -8.19 -3.49
N PHE A 37 6.87 -6.94 -3.88
CA PHE A 37 6.20 -5.77 -3.33
C PHE A 37 4.68 -5.79 -3.57
N LEU A 38 4.25 -6.11 -4.79
CA LEU A 38 2.83 -6.20 -5.14
C LEU A 38 2.15 -7.47 -4.60
N SER A 39 2.92 -8.52 -4.34
CA SER A 39 2.42 -9.76 -3.71
C SER A 39 1.91 -9.49 -2.29
N GLU A 40 2.62 -8.68 -1.50
CA GLU A 40 2.13 -8.24 -0.18
C GLU A 40 0.75 -7.57 -0.28
N ALA A 41 0.59 -6.62 -1.21
CA ALA A 41 -0.68 -5.95 -1.45
C ALA A 41 -1.77 -6.94 -1.91
N SER A 42 -1.41 -7.91 -2.75
CA SER A 42 -2.34 -8.95 -3.24
C SER A 42 -2.84 -9.87 -2.12
N VAL A 43 -2.03 -10.12 -1.10
CA VAL A 43 -2.45 -10.89 0.08
C VAL A 43 -3.33 -10.04 1.00
N ILE A 44 -2.91 -8.81 1.32
CA ILE A 44 -3.66 -7.92 2.23
C ILE A 44 -5.03 -7.55 1.63
N GLY A 45 -5.09 -7.29 0.33
CA GLY A 45 -6.32 -6.93 -0.37
C GLY A 45 -7.39 -8.04 -0.43
N GLN A 46 -7.07 -9.26 -0.01
CA GLN A 46 -8.06 -10.35 0.11
C GLN A 46 -8.86 -10.29 1.41
N PHE A 47 -8.46 -9.45 2.37
CA PHE A 47 -9.09 -9.38 3.69
C PHE A 47 -9.85 -8.07 3.86
N ASP A 48 -11.06 -8.18 4.43
CA ASP A 48 -11.83 -7.06 4.96
C ASP A 48 -12.29 -7.41 6.37
N HIS A 49 -11.45 -7.07 7.36
CA HIS A 49 -11.66 -7.42 8.76
C HIS A 49 -11.10 -6.32 9.68
N PRO A 50 -11.80 -5.92 10.76
CA PRO A 50 -11.39 -4.80 11.62
C PRO A 50 -10.05 -4.97 12.34
N ASN A 51 -9.53 -6.19 12.42
CA ASN A 51 -8.22 -6.51 13.02
C ASN A 51 -7.14 -6.86 11.99
N ILE A 52 -7.41 -6.66 10.71
CA ILE A 52 -6.43 -6.80 9.62
C ILE A 52 -6.25 -5.41 8.99
N ILE A 53 -5.03 -5.08 8.60
CA ILE A 53 -4.74 -3.80 7.95
C ILE A 53 -5.52 -3.74 6.64
N HIS A 54 -6.28 -2.67 6.44
CA HIS A 54 -7.01 -2.44 5.20
C HIS A 54 -6.09 -1.87 4.12
N LEU A 55 -6.13 -2.44 2.92
CA LEU A 55 -5.44 -1.91 1.76
C LEU A 55 -6.35 -0.92 1.01
N GLU A 56 -6.01 0.37 1.07
CA GLU A 56 -6.76 1.41 0.35
C GLU A 56 -6.55 1.37 -1.17
N GLY A 57 -5.39 0.88 -1.63
CA GLY A 57 -5.06 0.76 -3.05
C GLY A 57 -3.57 0.56 -3.33
N VAL A 58 -3.23 0.41 -4.61
CA VAL A 58 -1.86 0.35 -5.16
C VAL A 58 -1.66 1.37 -6.26
#